data_AF-A0A932W7B9-F1
#
_entry.id   AF-A0A932W7B9-F1
#
_cell.length_a   1.000
_cell.length_b   1.000
_cell.length_c   1.000
_cell.angle_alpha   90.00
_cell.angle_beta   90.00
_cell.angle_gamma   90.00
#
_symmetry.space_group_name_H-M   'P 1'
#
loop_
_entity.id
_entity.type
_entity.pdbx_description
1 polymer ?
#
loop_
_entity_poly.entity_id
_entity_poly.type
_entity_poly.pdbx_seq_one_letter_code
_entity_poly.pdbx_strand_id
1 'polypeptide(L)' 'MPDTHGCPGGCGQPVPRKHFACPGCWRRLPVELRREINASHRPGRFGGAHMHAMVAGRRWYIEHPLEGS' A
#
# COMPACT_ATOMS: atom_id res chain seq x y z
N MET A 1 19.86 -4.58 8.78
CA MET A 1 18.59 -5.08 9.34
C MET A 1 17.53 -4.93 8.27
N PRO A 2 16.70 -5.94 7.97
CA PRO A 2 15.64 -5.77 6.99
C PRO A 2 14.60 -4.79 7.56
N ASP A 3 14.54 -3.58 6.98
CA ASP A 3 13.56 -2.56 7.35
C ASP A 3 12.20 -3.00 6.78
N THR A 4 11.39 -3.66 7.61
CA THR A 4 10.05 -4.14 7.25
C THR A 4 9.00 -3.48 8.13
N HIS A 5 7.80 -3.24 7.60
CA HIS A 5 6.64 -2.78 8.34
C HIS A 5 5.46 -3.77 8.23
N GLY A 6 4.47 -3.65 9.11
CA GLY A 6 3.25 -4.44 9.02
C GLY A 6 2.42 -4.08 7.78
N CYS A 7 1.80 -5.09 7.16
CA CYS A 7 0.93 -4.87 6.01
C CYS A 7 -0.30 -4.02 6.39
N PRO A 8 -0.59 -2.90 5.69
CA PRO A 8 -1.73 -2.04 6.00
C PRO A 8 -3.10 -2.71 5.75
N GLY A 9 -3.14 -3.77 4.95
CA GLY A 9 -4.36 -4.53 4.67
C GLY A 9 -4.79 -5.50 5.77
N GLY A 10 -4.16 -5.48 6.95
CA GLY A 10 -4.61 -6.26 8.12
C GLY A 10 -4.28 -7.75 8.11
N CYS A 11 -3.51 -8.27 7.14
CA CYS A 11 -3.20 -9.70 7.01
C CYS A 11 -2.06 -10.21 7.91
N GLY A 12 -1.46 -9.36 8.74
CA GLY A 12 -0.38 -9.73 9.66
C GLY A 12 0.99 -10.02 9.01
N GLN A 13 1.11 -10.00 7.67
CA GLN A 13 2.38 -10.26 6.98
C GLN A 13 3.35 -9.07 7.07
N PRO A 14 4.66 -9.31 7.29
CA PRO A 14 5.68 -8.28 7.20
C PRO A 14 5.92 -7.89 5.73
N VAL A 15 6.11 -6.59 5.49
CA VAL A 15 6.28 -6.00 4.16
C VAL A 15 7.59 -5.22 4.14
N PRO A 16 8.48 -5.42 3.15
CA PRO A 16 9.68 -4.59 2.99
C PRO A 16 9.32 -3.11 2.85
N ARG A 17 10.07 -2.19 3.47
CA ARG A 17 9.85 -0.72 3.40
C ARG A 17 9.65 -0.15 2.00
N LYS A 18 10.25 -0.80 0.99
CA LYS A 18 10.13 -0.46 -0.44
C LYS A 18 8.80 -0.86 -1.08
N HIS A 19 7.97 -1.62 -0.40
CA HIS A 19 6.68 -2.10 -0.88
C HIS A 19 5.56 -1.52 -0.01
N PHE A 20 4.42 -1.19 -0.62
CA PHE A 20 3.29 -0.65 0.12
C PHE A 20 2.54 -1.69 0.95
N ALA A 21 2.34 -2.89 0.40
CA ALA A 21 1.58 -3.97 1.02
C ALA A 21 2.14 -5.34 0.63
N CYS A 22 1.74 -6.41 1.31
CA CYS A 22 2.11 -7.77 0.93
C CYS A 22 1.50 -8.13 -0.44
N PRO A 23 2.05 -9.12 -1.18
CA PRO A 23 1.56 -9.47 -2.51
C PRO A 23 0.06 -9.80 -2.56
N GLY A 24 -0.48 -10.43 -1.51
CA GLY A 24 -1.91 -10.77 -1.39
C GLY A 24 -2.78 -9.52 -1.30
N CYS A 25 -2.54 -8.66 -0.31
CA CYS A 25 -3.28 -7.42 -0.13
C CYS A 25 -3.07 -6.46 -1.31
N TRP A 26 -1.87 -6.42 -1.87
CA TRP A 26 -1.58 -5.62 -3.07
C TRP A 26 -2.50 -5.99 -4.25
N ARG A 27 -2.76 -7.28 -4.48
CA ARG A 27 -3.67 -7.72 -5.55
C ARG A 27 -5.13 -7.38 -5.27
N ARG A 28 -5.52 -7.19 -4.00
CA ARG A 28 -6.87 -6.75 -3.62
C ARG A 28 -7.13 -5.29 -3.99
N LEU A 29 -6.10 -4.44 -3.97
CA LEU A 29 -6.25 -3.04 -4.33
C LEU A 29 -6.73 -2.87 -5.78
N PRO A 30 -7.65 -1.93 -6.03
CA PRO A 30 -8.01 -1.48 -7.36
C PRO A 30 -6.78 -1.17 -8.21
N VAL A 31 -6.86 -1.51 -9.50
CA VAL A 31 -5.76 -1.27 -10.46
C VAL A 31 -5.34 0.20 -10.49
N GLU A 32 -6.30 1.13 -10.34
CA GLU A 32 -6.04 2.57 -10.35
C GLU A 32 -5.16 3.00 -9.17
N LEU A 33 -5.52 2.62 -7.94
CA LEU A 33 -4.72 2.91 -6.75
C LEU A 33 -3.32 2.28 -6.84
N ARG A 34 -3.22 1.06 -7.37
CA ARG A 34 -1.91 0.42 -7.62
C ARG A 34 -1.04 1.23 -8.58
N ARG A 35 -1.64 1.76 -9.65
CA ARG A 35 -0.94 2.60 -10.63
C ARG A 35 -0.49 3.91 -10.00
N GLU A 36 -1.33 4.56 -9.20
CA GLU A 36 -0.98 5.81 -8.52
C GLU A 36 0.18 5.63 -7.53
N ILE A 37 0.12 4.58 -6.70
CA ILE A 37 1.19 4.24 -5.75
C ILE A 37 2.50 3.96 -6.52
N ASN A 38 2.46 3.17 -7.60
CA ASN A 38 3.66 2.91 -8.42
C ASN A 38 4.19 4.16 -9.12
N ALA A 39 3.31 5.00 -9.68
CA ALA A 39 3.69 6.21 -10.39
C ALA A 39 4.35 7.24 -9.47
N SER A 40 3.92 7.26 -8.20
CA SER A 40 4.47 8.14 -7.17
C SER A 40 5.88 7.76 -6.70
N HIS A 41 6.38 6.58 -7.08
CA HIS A 41 7.73 6.09 -6.75
C HIS A 41 8.82 6.59 -7.71
N ARG A 42 8.45 7.42 -8.70
CA ARG A 42 9.38 7.92 -9.72
C ARG A 42 10.21 9.09 -9.17
N PRO A 43 11.56 9.03 -9.22
CA PRO A 43 12.42 10.09 -8.69
C PRO A 43 12.18 11.41 -9.41
N GLY A 44 11.96 12.49 -8.65
CA GLY A 44 11.74 13.85 -9.18
C GLY A 44 10.32 14.42 -9.00
N ARG A 45 9.34 13.61 -8.57
CA ARG A 45 8.01 14.07 -8.15
C ARG A 45 7.80 13.79 -6.65
N PHE A 46 8.49 14.56 -5.81
CA PHE A 46 8.49 14.33 -4.36
C PHE A 46 7.29 14.94 -3.63
N GLY A 47 6.75 14.16 -2.68
CA GLY A 47 6.04 14.65 -1.50
C GLY A 47 4.56 14.31 -1.47
N GLY A 48 3.73 15.25 -1.92
CA GLY A 48 2.28 15.21 -1.68
C GLY A 48 1.57 14.05 -2.39
N ALA A 49 1.87 13.79 -3.66
CA ALA A 49 1.18 12.76 -4.45
C ALA A 49 1.45 11.34 -3.93
N HIS A 50 2.68 11.07 -3.48
CA HIS A 50 3.04 9.79 -2.89
C HIS A 50 2.30 9.55 -1.58
N MET A 51 2.28 10.55 -0.70
CA MET A 51 1.55 10.46 0.56
C MET A 51 0.04 10.32 0.32
N HIS A 52 -0.53 11.07 -0.63
CA HIS A 52 -1.95 10.95 -1.01
C HIS A 52 -2.30 9.55 -1.50
N ALA A 53 -1.51 8.98 -2.42
CA ALA A 53 -1.75 7.63 -2.93
C ALA A 53 -1.65 6.56 -1.83
N MET A 54 -0.69 6.70 -0.91
CA MET A 54 -0.57 5.81 0.25
C MET A 54 -1.76 5.94 1.21
N VAL A 55 -2.23 7.16 1.49
CA VAL A 55 -3.39 7.42 2.35
C VAL A 55 -4.67 6.86 1.70
N ALA A 56 -4.85 7.07 0.39
CA ALA A 56 -5.97 6.51 -0.36
C ALA A 56 -5.96 4.97 -0.33
N GLY A 57 -4.81 4.35 -0.58
CA GLY A 57 -4.66 2.90 -0.46
C GLY A 57 -4.95 2.38 0.95
N ARG A 58 -4.55 3.13 2.00
CA ARG A 58 -4.84 2.75 3.39
C ARG A 58 -6.31 2.90 3.74
N ARG A 59 -6.97 3.97 3.29
CA ARG A 59 -8.42 4.17 3.45
C ARG A 59 -9.20 3.04 2.79
N TRP A 60 -8.81 2.67 1.57
CA TRP A 60 -9.44 1.55 0.87
C TRP A 60 -9.43 0.26 1.69
N TYR A 61 -8.32 -0.07 2.36
CA TYR A 61 -8.25 -1.25 3.24
C TYR A 61 -9.10 -1.14 4.51
N ILE A 62 -9.32 0.07 5.03
CA ILE A 62 -10.21 0.31 6.17
C ILE A 62 -11.66 0.09 5.76
N GLU A 63 -12.03 0.56 4.57
CA GLU A 63 -13.38 0.43 3.99
C GLU A 63 -13.66 -0.99 3.45
N HIS A 64 -12.60 -1.71 3.07
CA HIS A 64 -12.66 -3.08 2.53
C HIS A 64 -11.79 -4.01 3.40
N PRO A 65 -12.20 -4.25 4.66
CA PRO A 65 -11.49 -5.17 5.53
C PRO A 65 -11.39 -6.55 4.87
N LEU A 66 -10.46 -7.38 5.34
CA LEU A 66 -10.49 -8.80 5.02
C LEU A 66 -11.76 -9.36 5.69
N GLU A 67 -12.85 -9.42 4.94
CA GLU A 67 -14.07 -10.09 5.38
C GLU A 67 -13.70 -11.54 5.70
N GLY A 68 -13.78 -11.90 6.98
CA GLY A 68 -13.47 -13.24 7.49
C GLY A 68 -12.20 -13.30 8.32
N SER A 69 -12.33 -12.98 9.61
CA SER A 69 -11.55 -13.60 10.67
C SER A 69 -12.50 -14.27 11.65
#